data_AF-A0A284RBQ5-F1
#
_entry.id   AF-A0A284RBQ5-F1
#
_cell.length_a   1.000
_cell.length_b   1.000
_cell.length_c   1.000
_cell.angle_alpha   90.00
_cell.angle_beta   90.00
_cell.angle_gamma   90.00
#
_symmetry.space_group_name_H-M   'P 1'
#
loop_
_entity.id
_entity.type
_entity.pdbx_description
1 polymer ?
#
loop_
_entity_poly.entity_id
_entity_poly.type
_entity_poly.pdbx_seq_one_letter_code
_entity_poly.pdbx_strand_id
1 'polypeptide(L)'
;MEPRPSLPLPLDVLIHILSQLPPSPRRGCDDPIYAFVGFLEASTLLREAAMVSLLWEPHYRARYTHYDEQAEARRLSMTNGDWRLLYVARRQLDGVALRHLDEIVRQRSGQLEHARSIFELSFDIWDVMQTEAEQPVPVLFRGANENHAAQTQNIAPNASTRRYWARSIMESISRSYAIDLWTRSERGDDSVSFVESFSALSCFLGKSPKQMSEIFLPLINRCRAFLLGRDCVLDPDDPKYDLVELCIGICSFMRSEGFDAVDPENFHLLQNILPHAYLTSNKKTIPISLVHVFVAIARALGVHASPVDFPARVLVHVSTPDPLIDDFYVDVYGSSIKPILTLREDITALLMQHGIPPQSMVQYTSPCASPSMLLRTSRNILSSVHGDHRSSGSLAQTSLYIAFCIYLLLTSREQFAARVTMYVGLLDCVTVIPKTLVPLFPERSGARETLEDKCRTTVERHRAMTTVKLRSSPENARVSYFVGMVFRHRTRKYICCIYGWDNTCKEDENWIKEMNIDSLPRGRNQPFYLCFSQDGLQRYVSEDNVEPKLATTGMVTEIISSTHNFPIYFSDIVAMSGDRVKLVPSPEVLHSYPEDEVAARHWLAAHASG
;
A
#
# COMPACT_ATOMS: atom_id res chain seq x y z
N MET A 1 -0.01 -28.93 61.85
CA MET A 1 -0.03 -29.56 60.51
C MET A 1 0.77 -28.65 59.60
N GLU A 2 2.03 -29.00 59.34
CA GLU A 2 2.75 -28.37 58.23
C GLU A 2 2.02 -28.71 56.93
N PRO A 3 1.80 -27.75 56.02
CA PRO A 3 1.24 -28.05 54.72
C PRO A 3 2.17 -29.01 54.00
N ARG A 4 1.66 -30.20 53.62
CA ARG A 4 2.38 -31.11 52.73
C ARG A 4 2.78 -30.30 51.48
N PRO A 5 4.05 -30.31 51.05
CA PRO A 5 4.42 -29.70 49.79
C PRO A 5 3.60 -30.37 48.70
N SER A 6 2.82 -29.58 47.96
CA SER A 6 2.10 -30.06 46.79
C SER A 6 3.11 -30.73 45.86
N LEU A 7 2.90 -32.01 45.53
CA LEU A 7 3.70 -32.68 44.51
C LEU A 7 3.67 -31.83 43.24
N PRO A 8 4.83 -31.49 42.64
CA PRO A 8 4.87 -30.76 41.38
C PRO A 8 4.12 -31.57 40.31
N LEU A 9 3.31 -30.89 39.51
CA LEU A 9 2.59 -31.51 38.42
C LEU A 9 3.57 -32.26 37.49
N PRO A 10 3.23 -33.46 37.01
CA PRO A 10 4.04 -34.18 36.03
C PRO A 10 4.30 -33.37 34.74
N LEU A 11 5.42 -33.65 34.06
CA LEU A 11 5.85 -32.93 32.85
C LEU A 11 4.81 -32.97 31.73
N ASP A 12 4.19 -34.13 31.50
CA ASP A 12 3.13 -34.34 30.52
C ASP A 12 1.88 -33.49 30.82
N VAL A 13 1.51 -33.35 32.09
CA VAL A 13 0.41 -32.47 32.52
C VAL A 13 0.76 -31.00 32.26
N LEU A 14 2.00 -30.58 32.52
CA LEU A 14 2.46 -29.22 32.25
C LEU A 14 2.47 -28.91 30.74
N ILE A 15 2.93 -29.86 29.93
CA ILE A 15 2.89 -29.77 28.46
C ILE A 15 1.44 -29.65 27.97
N HIS A 16 0.53 -30.46 28.53
CA HIS A 16 -0.89 -30.41 28.18
C HIS A 16 -1.52 -29.06 28.57
N ILE A 17 -1.17 -28.49 29.72
CA ILE A 17 -1.64 -27.16 30.13
C ILE A 17 -1.19 -26.10 29.12
N LEU A 18 0.08 -26.11 28.73
CA LEU A 18 0.62 -25.18 27.74
C LEU A 18 -0.04 -25.38 26.36
N SER A 19 -0.38 -26.61 25.98
CA SER A 19 -1.06 -26.88 24.70
C SER A 19 -2.50 -26.37 24.63
N GLN A 20 -3.14 -26.08 25.78
CA GLN A 20 -4.47 -25.48 25.82
C GLN A 20 -4.44 -23.95 25.67
N LEU A 21 -3.26 -23.32 25.70
CA LEU A 21 -3.16 -21.88 25.56
C LEU A 21 -3.50 -21.47 24.11
N PRO A 22 -4.40 -20.49 23.91
CA PRO A 22 -4.81 -20.11 22.57
C PRO A 22 -3.65 -19.46 21.79
N PRO A 23 -3.53 -19.70 20.48
CA PRO A 23 -2.60 -18.96 19.64
C PRO A 23 -2.84 -17.46 19.71
N SER A 24 -1.78 -16.66 19.70
CA SER A 24 -1.86 -15.20 19.77
C SER A 24 -1.58 -14.58 18.39
N PRO A 25 -2.61 -14.12 17.65
CA PRO A 25 -2.43 -13.65 16.29
C PRO A 25 -1.91 -12.21 16.17
N ARG A 26 -1.95 -11.41 17.25
CA ARG A 26 -1.63 -9.97 17.19
C ARG A 26 -0.87 -9.48 18.42
N ARG A 27 -0.06 -8.43 18.25
CA ARG A 27 0.57 -7.69 19.36
C ARG A 27 -0.52 -7.14 20.28
N GLY A 28 -0.42 -7.41 21.58
CA GLY A 28 -1.43 -7.04 22.60
C GLY A 28 -2.31 -8.20 23.09
N CYS A 29 -2.17 -9.39 22.51
CA CYS A 29 -2.74 -10.65 23.04
C CYS A 29 -1.63 -11.62 23.47
N ASP A 30 -0.46 -11.11 23.88
CA ASP A 30 0.74 -11.92 24.13
C ASP A 30 0.68 -12.73 25.45
N ASP A 31 -0.46 -12.74 26.17
CA ASP A 31 -0.66 -13.47 27.43
C ASP A 31 -0.24 -14.94 27.38
N PRO A 32 -0.59 -15.72 26.33
CA PRO A 32 -0.08 -17.08 26.17
C PRO A 32 1.45 -17.12 26.15
N ILE A 33 2.09 -16.22 25.40
CA ILE A 33 3.54 -16.18 25.25
C ILE A 33 4.22 -15.75 26.56
N TYR A 34 3.63 -14.82 27.31
CA TYR A 34 4.10 -14.48 28.66
C TYR A 34 4.05 -15.67 29.61
N ALA A 35 3.03 -16.54 29.49
CA ALA A 35 2.99 -17.78 30.26
C ALA A 35 4.13 -18.74 29.87
N PHE A 36 4.39 -18.94 28.56
CA PHE A 36 5.53 -19.73 28.09
C PHE A 36 6.87 -19.18 28.62
N VAL A 37 7.08 -17.86 28.55
CA VAL A 37 8.30 -17.21 29.08
C VAL A 37 8.41 -17.39 30.59
N GLY A 38 7.33 -17.21 31.33
CA GLY A 38 7.29 -17.46 32.76
C GLY A 38 7.66 -18.91 33.13
N PHE A 39 7.20 -19.89 32.34
CA PHE A 39 7.59 -21.29 32.51
C PHE A 39 9.09 -21.51 32.27
N LEU A 40 9.66 -20.89 31.23
CA LEU A 40 11.09 -20.98 30.91
C LEU A 40 11.98 -20.41 32.04
N GLU A 41 11.51 -19.37 32.73
CA GLU A 41 12.26 -18.66 33.78
C GLU A 41 12.08 -19.28 35.18
N ALA A 42 10.98 -19.99 35.45
CA ALA A 42 10.60 -20.38 36.80
C ALA A 42 11.37 -21.56 37.41
N SER A 43 11.42 -22.72 36.75
CA SER A 43 12.10 -23.93 37.28
C SER A 43 12.57 -24.85 36.16
N THR A 44 13.40 -25.85 36.47
CA THR A 44 13.87 -26.84 35.48
C THR A 44 12.71 -27.62 34.85
N LEU A 45 11.78 -28.11 35.65
CA LEU A 45 10.62 -28.88 35.17
C LEU A 45 9.68 -28.03 34.29
N LEU A 46 9.39 -26.79 34.69
CA LEU A 46 8.56 -25.88 33.88
C LEU A 46 9.26 -25.46 32.59
N ARG A 47 10.58 -25.27 32.65
CA ARG A 47 11.39 -24.96 31.47
C ARG A 47 11.39 -26.12 30.49
N GLU A 48 11.56 -27.36 30.96
CA GLU A 48 11.45 -28.55 30.12
C GLU A 48 10.10 -28.63 29.40
N ALA A 49 8.99 -28.33 30.10
CA ALA A 49 7.67 -28.27 29.50
C ALA A 49 7.57 -27.21 28.39
N ALA A 50 8.04 -25.99 28.66
CA ALA A 50 7.99 -24.89 27.70
C ALA A 50 9.03 -24.98 26.56
N MET A 51 10.04 -25.86 26.68
CA MET A 51 11.03 -26.12 25.63
C MET A 51 10.50 -27.05 24.53
N VAL A 52 9.36 -27.71 24.71
CA VAL A 52 8.77 -28.59 23.70
C VAL A 52 8.40 -27.78 22.45
N SER A 53 9.12 -28.05 21.36
CA SER A 53 9.05 -27.26 20.13
C SER A 53 7.63 -27.18 19.53
N LEU A 54 6.94 -28.31 19.41
CA LEU A 54 5.60 -28.37 18.79
C LEU A 54 4.54 -27.53 19.51
N LEU A 55 4.73 -27.19 20.79
CA LEU A 55 3.84 -26.28 21.49
C LEU A 55 3.87 -24.86 20.91
N TRP A 56 4.97 -24.46 20.27
CA TRP A 56 5.17 -23.12 19.70
C TRP A 56 4.62 -22.98 18.28
N GLU A 57 4.41 -24.09 17.55
CA GLU A 57 3.95 -24.07 16.16
C GLU A 57 2.62 -23.32 15.96
N PRO A 58 1.56 -23.57 16.76
CA PRO A 58 0.30 -22.86 16.59
C PRO A 58 0.45 -21.34 16.80
N HIS A 59 1.26 -20.94 17.80
CA HIS A 59 1.53 -19.53 18.07
C HIS A 59 2.35 -18.88 16.96
N TYR A 60 3.32 -19.60 16.38
CA TYR A 60 4.10 -19.13 15.25
C TYR A 60 3.21 -18.87 14.03
N ARG A 61 2.43 -19.88 13.62
CA ARG A 61 1.58 -19.80 12.43
C ARG A 61 0.46 -18.76 12.57
N ALA A 62 -0.06 -18.58 13.77
CA ALA A 62 -1.10 -17.58 14.02
C ALA A 62 -0.54 -16.15 13.92
N ARG A 63 0.71 -15.92 14.33
CA ARG A 63 1.32 -14.58 14.35
C ARG A 63 2.01 -14.22 13.04
N TYR A 64 2.79 -15.14 12.48
CA TYR A 64 3.62 -14.91 11.32
C TYR A 64 2.96 -15.49 10.09
N THR A 65 2.22 -14.63 9.42
CA THR A 65 1.45 -14.99 8.25
C THR A 65 2.17 -14.53 6.98
N HIS A 66 3.08 -13.56 7.08
CA HIS A 66 3.88 -13.03 5.97
C HIS A 66 5.37 -13.29 6.22
N TYR A 67 6.08 -13.64 5.17
CA TYR A 67 7.53 -13.88 5.21
C TYR A 67 8.13 -13.85 3.82
N ASP A 68 9.43 -13.59 3.74
CA ASP A 68 10.22 -13.88 2.55
C ASP A 68 10.54 -15.38 2.51
N GLU A 69 10.16 -16.07 1.43
CA GLU A 69 10.27 -17.54 1.35
C GLU A 69 11.71 -18.03 1.48
N GLN A 70 12.67 -17.32 0.90
CA GLN A 70 14.07 -17.70 0.96
C GLN A 70 14.66 -17.48 2.36
N ALA A 71 14.31 -16.36 3.00
CA ALA A 71 14.71 -16.08 4.38
C ALA A 71 14.08 -17.07 5.37
N GLU A 72 12.81 -17.42 5.18
CA GLU A 72 12.10 -18.43 5.97
C GLU A 72 12.75 -19.80 5.85
N ALA A 73 13.05 -20.25 4.62
CA ALA A 73 13.74 -21.52 4.37
C ALA A 73 15.12 -21.57 5.03
N ARG A 74 15.89 -20.48 4.96
CA ARG A 74 17.18 -20.36 5.66
C ARG A 74 17.00 -20.43 7.18
N ARG A 75 16.01 -19.72 7.74
CA ARG A 75 15.72 -19.75 9.18
C ARG A 75 15.31 -21.14 9.65
N LEU A 76 14.44 -21.84 8.91
CA LEU A 76 14.04 -23.23 9.21
C LEU A 76 15.24 -24.19 9.23
N SER A 77 16.17 -24.05 8.29
CA SER A 77 17.41 -24.84 8.26
C SER A 77 18.30 -24.55 9.48
N MET A 78 18.51 -23.27 9.81
CA MET A 78 19.32 -22.86 10.96
C MET A 78 18.75 -23.29 12.31
N THR A 79 17.42 -23.36 12.43
CA THR A 79 16.76 -23.81 13.67
C THR A 79 16.53 -25.31 13.72
N ASN A 80 16.94 -26.06 12.69
CA ASN A 80 16.67 -27.49 12.54
C ASN A 80 15.17 -27.83 12.70
N GLY A 81 14.30 -26.94 12.19
CA GLY A 81 12.85 -27.06 12.33
C GLY A 81 12.28 -26.81 13.73
N ASP A 82 13.08 -26.33 14.69
CA ASP A 82 12.56 -26.00 16.03
C ASP A 82 11.72 -24.71 15.97
N TRP A 83 10.39 -24.86 16.14
CA TRP A 83 9.41 -23.79 16.16
C TRP A 83 9.62 -22.74 17.25
N ARG A 84 10.16 -23.12 18.42
CA ARG A 84 10.48 -22.16 19.48
C ARG A 84 11.61 -21.25 19.04
N LEU A 85 12.67 -21.82 18.49
CA LEU A 85 13.81 -21.06 17.99
C LEU A 85 13.40 -20.17 16.80
N LEU A 86 12.53 -20.69 15.92
CA LEU A 86 11.99 -19.93 14.79
C LEU A 86 11.14 -18.74 15.28
N TYR A 87 10.27 -18.96 16.27
CA TYR A 87 9.49 -17.92 16.91
C TYR A 87 10.38 -16.84 17.53
N VAL A 88 11.42 -17.23 18.28
CA VAL A 88 12.39 -16.30 18.87
C VAL A 88 13.11 -15.49 17.79
N ALA A 89 13.57 -16.14 16.71
CA ALA A 89 14.24 -15.46 15.61
C ALA A 89 13.34 -14.40 14.95
N ARG A 90 12.06 -14.73 14.71
CA ARG A 90 11.10 -13.75 14.19
C ARG A 90 10.79 -12.62 15.18
N ARG A 91 10.66 -12.92 16.48
CA ARG A 91 10.47 -11.88 17.51
C ARG A 91 11.65 -10.93 17.60
N GLN A 92 12.87 -11.41 17.33
CA GLN A 92 14.04 -10.54 17.25
C GLN A 92 13.94 -9.57 16.06
N LEU A 93 13.49 -10.03 14.89
CA LEU A 93 13.25 -9.16 13.72
C LEU A 93 12.14 -8.13 14.01
N ASP A 94 11.03 -8.55 14.63
CA ASP A 94 9.99 -7.62 15.11
C ASP A 94 10.61 -6.53 15.99
N GLY A 95 11.45 -6.93 16.95
CA GLY A 95 12.11 -6.01 17.87
C GLY A 95 13.06 -5.03 17.17
N VAL A 96 13.82 -5.50 16.17
CA VAL A 96 14.69 -4.63 15.34
C VAL A 96 13.84 -3.60 14.60
N ALA A 97 12.77 -4.05 13.94
CA ALA A 97 11.89 -3.20 13.15
C ALA A 97 11.19 -2.14 14.01
N LEU A 98 10.68 -2.55 15.18
CA LEU A 98 10.02 -1.65 16.12
C LEU A 98 10.98 -0.60 16.70
N ARG A 99 12.23 -0.97 17.00
CA ARG A 99 13.25 0.01 17.44
C ARG A 99 13.54 1.04 16.37
N HIS A 100 13.72 0.63 15.12
CA HIS A 100 13.91 1.58 14.02
C HIS A 100 12.67 2.47 13.82
N LEU A 101 11.46 1.92 13.95
CA LEU A 101 10.23 2.70 13.87
C LEU A 101 10.12 3.73 15.00
N ASP A 102 10.54 3.37 16.22
CA ASP A 102 10.62 4.30 17.34
C ASP A 102 11.57 5.47 17.04
N GLU A 103 12.73 5.19 16.45
CA GLU A 103 13.68 6.25 16.06
C GLU A 103 13.11 7.16 14.97
N ILE A 104 12.44 6.60 13.96
CA ILE A 104 11.75 7.36 12.90
C ILE A 104 10.72 8.33 13.47
N VAL A 105 9.96 7.91 14.49
CA VAL A 105 8.91 8.73 15.12
C VAL A 105 9.49 9.78 16.07
N ARG A 106 10.61 9.49 16.72
CA ARG A 106 11.23 10.39 17.71
C ARG A 106 12.11 11.46 17.07
N GLN A 107 12.87 11.13 16.04
CA GLN A 107 13.93 11.99 15.51
C GLN A 107 13.89 12.04 13.99
N ARG A 108 14.19 13.24 13.45
CA ARG A 108 14.29 13.47 12.01
C ARG A 108 15.65 13.10 11.43
N SER A 109 16.72 13.28 12.21
CA SER A 109 18.08 12.92 11.80
C SER A 109 18.19 11.39 11.77
N GLY A 110 18.75 10.83 10.70
CA GLY A 110 18.84 9.37 10.54
C GLY A 110 17.53 8.66 10.17
N GLN A 111 16.42 9.42 10.00
CA GLN A 111 15.09 8.84 9.75
C GLN A 111 15.06 8.00 8.47
N LEU A 112 15.71 8.48 7.40
CA LEU A 112 15.77 7.78 6.11
C LEU A 112 16.59 6.50 6.20
N GLU A 113 17.69 6.51 6.96
CA GLU A 113 18.53 5.35 7.21
C GLU A 113 17.78 4.27 7.98
N HIS A 114 17.04 4.65 9.03
CA HIS A 114 16.18 3.73 9.78
C HIS A 114 15.04 3.17 8.92
N ALA A 115 14.40 4.00 8.09
CA ALA A 115 13.35 3.55 7.19
C ALA A 115 13.89 2.53 6.17
N ARG A 116 15.10 2.76 5.65
CA ARG A 116 15.78 1.79 4.78
C ARG A 116 16.11 0.49 5.52
N SER A 117 16.58 0.56 6.76
CA SER A 117 16.85 -0.65 7.57
C SER A 117 15.59 -1.48 7.83
N ILE A 118 14.42 -0.86 8.03
CA ILE A 118 13.16 -1.61 8.15
C ILE A 118 12.77 -2.22 6.80
N PHE A 119 12.87 -1.43 5.71
CA PHE A 119 12.55 -1.89 4.36
C PHE A 119 13.36 -3.14 3.95
N GLU A 120 14.64 -3.21 4.35
CA GLU A 120 15.51 -4.36 4.08
C GLU A 120 15.07 -5.66 4.77
N LEU A 121 14.20 -5.57 5.79
CA LEU A 121 13.60 -6.75 6.43
C LEU A 121 12.43 -7.33 5.62
N SER A 122 11.96 -6.63 4.57
CA SER A 122 10.94 -7.13 3.63
C SER A 122 9.66 -7.65 4.34
N PHE A 123 9.00 -8.67 3.79
CA PHE A 123 7.79 -9.26 4.36
C PHE A 123 8.00 -9.92 5.74
N ASP A 124 9.23 -10.08 6.22
CA ASP A 124 9.48 -10.68 7.53
C ASP A 124 9.01 -9.81 8.71
N ILE A 125 8.70 -8.54 8.47
CA ILE A 125 8.19 -7.63 9.50
C ILE A 125 6.76 -7.17 9.20
N TRP A 126 6.12 -7.73 8.18
CA TRP A 126 4.82 -7.26 7.71
C TRP A 126 3.75 -7.36 8.80
N ASP A 127 3.65 -8.50 9.50
CA ASP A 127 2.61 -8.73 10.52
C ASP A 127 2.75 -7.76 11.71
N VAL A 128 3.99 -7.46 12.13
CA VAL A 128 4.23 -6.48 13.21
C VAL A 128 3.95 -5.06 12.74
N MET A 129 4.36 -4.68 11.52
CA MET A 129 4.08 -3.36 10.96
C MET A 129 2.60 -3.15 10.70
N GLN A 130 1.88 -4.18 10.25
CA GLN A 130 0.44 -4.15 10.11
C GLN A 130 -0.24 -3.87 11.46
N THR A 131 0.26 -4.49 12.53
CA THR A 131 -0.24 -4.21 13.87
C THR A 131 -0.02 -2.75 14.28
N GLU A 132 1.12 -2.13 13.93
CA GLU A 132 1.38 -0.71 14.15
C GLU A 132 0.50 0.20 13.27
N ALA A 133 0.25 -0.21 12.03
CA ALA A 133 -0.60 0.47 11.05
C ALA A 133 -2.10 0.43 11.38
N GLU A 134 -2.52 -0.46 12.28
CA GLU A 134 -3.90 -0.62 12.74
C GLU A 134 -4.15 0.01 14.13
N GLN A 135 -3.09 0.44 14.85
CA GLN A 135 -3.22 1.05 16.19
C GLN A 135 -4.15 2.26 16.19
N PRO A 136 -5.02 2.45 17.19
CA PRO A 136 -5.97 3.55 17.25
C PRO A 136 -5.28 4.92 17.23
N VAL A 137 -5.89 5.89 16.55
CA VAL A 137 -5.43 7.28 16.46
C VAL A 137 -6.51 8.25 16.91
N PRO A 138 -6.16 9.53 17.19
CA PRO A 138 -7.13 10.55 17.55
C PRO A 138 -8.23 10.68 16.47
N VAL A 139 -9.46 10.98 16.89
CA VAL A 139 -10.67 10.90 16.03
C VAL A 139 -10.53 11.73 14.75
N LEU A 140 -9.92 12.91 14.82
CA LEU A 140 -9.73 13.80 13.68
C LEU A 140 -8.70 13.29 12.66
N PHE A 141 -7.88 12.30 13.02
CA PHE A 141 -6.91 11.63 12.14
C PHE A 141 -7.45 10.30 11.58
N ARG A 142 -8.68 9.91 11.95
CA ARG A 142 -9.32 8.70 11.42
C ARG A 142 -9.90 9.00 10.03
N GLY A 143 -9.76 8.05 9.11
CA GLY A 143 -10.39 8.16 7.79
C GLY A 143 -11.92 8.10 7.89
N ALA A 144 -12.63 8.65 6.89
CA ALA A 144 -14.10 8.71 6.86
C ALA A 144 -14.81 7.35 7.02
N ASN A 145 -14.11 6.25 6.72
CA ASN A 145 -14.61 4.88 6.79
C ASN A 145 -14.12 4.11 8.04
N GLU A 146 -13.34 4.72 8.93
CA GLU A 146 -12.89 4.08 10.17
C GLU A 146 -13.98 4.21 11.25
N ASN A 147 -14.40 3.08 11.85
CA ASN A 147 -15.44 3.06 12.89
C ASN A 147 -15.10 4.01 14.05
N HIS A 148 -15.84 5.13 14.13
CA HIS A 148 -15.72 6.11 15.22
C HIS A 148 -16.08 5.55 16.60
N ALA A 149 -16.68 4.35 16.67
CA ALA A 149 -17.03 3.64 17.89
C ALA A 149 -15.85 2.97 18.63
N ALA A 150 -14.66 2.89 18.02
CA ALA A 150 -13.47 2.37 18.70
C ALA A 150 -13.10 3.26 19.90
N GLN A 151 -12.95 2.64 21.08
CA GLN A 151 -12.66 3.30 22.36
C GLN A 151 -11.53 4.33 22.19
N THR A 152 -11.83 5.60 22.47
CA THR A 152 -10.85 6.71 22.51
C THR A 152 -9.96 6.64 23.77
N GLN A 153 -10.11 5.60 24.58
CA GLN A 153 -9.33 5.38 25.79
C GLN A 153 -7.99 4.73 25.41
N ASN A 154 -6.89 5.27 25.94
CA ASN A 154 -5.51 4.77 25.78
C ASN A 154 -4.91 4.84 24.35
N ILE A 155 -5.06 5.98 23.66
CA ILE A 155 -4.28 6.27 22.44
C ILE A 155 -2.82 6.50 22.83
N ALA A 156 -1.89 5.74 22.24
CA ALA A 156 -0.47 5.91 22.48
C ALA A 156 0.04 7.28 21.97
N PRO A 157 1.03 7.91 22.62
CA PRO A 157 1.66 9.13 22.11
C PRO A 157 2.17 8.94 20.68
N ASN A 158 1.93 9.93 19.81
CA ASN A 158 2.35 9.92 18.41
C ASN A 158 1.83 8.73 17.58
N ALA A 159 0.69 8.15 17.98
CA ALA A 159 0.08 7.02 17.27
C ALA A 159 -0.20 7.32 15.79
N SER A 160 -0.61 8.54 15.45
CA SER A 160 -0.88 8.97 14.07
C SER A 160 0.40 8.96 13.20
N THR A 161 1.49 9.56 13.69
CA THR A 161 2.80 9.56 13.06
C THR A 161 3.34 8.14 12.89
N ARG A 162 3.25 7.34 13.94
CA ARG A 162 3.70 5.94 13.94
C ARG A 162 2.93 5.09 12.92
N ARG A 163 1.61 5.22 12.90
CA ARG A 163 0.72 4.56 11.95
C ARG A 163 1.06 4.95 10.51
N TYR A 164 1.31 6.24 10.26
CA TYR A 164 1.72 6.73 8.94
C TYR A 164 2.99 6.03 8.46
N TRP A 165 4.07 6.06 9.25
CA TRP A 165 5.33 5.47 8.85
C TRP A 165 5.25 3.95 8.66
N ALA A 166 4.53 3.24 9.54
CA ALA A 166 4.30 1.80 9.37
C ALA A 166 3.60 1.51 8.03
N ARG A 167 2.54 2.24 7.69
CA ARG A 167 1.82 2.09 6.41
C ARG A 167 2.71 2.42 5.22
N SER A 168 3.42 3.56 5.26
CA SER A 168 4.29 3.97 4.15
C SER A 168 5.41 2.96 3.89
N ILE A 169 6.00 2.38 4.93
CA ILE A 169 7.03 1.34 4.78
C ILE A 169 6.45 0.05 4.20
N MET A 170 5.28 -0.40 4.68
CA MET A 170 4.57 -1.55 4.10
C MET A 170 4.28 -1.34 2.61
N GLU A 171 3.82 -0.14 2.23
CA GLU A 171 3.59 0.21 0.84
C GLU A 171 4.87 0.18 -0.01
N SER A 172 5.99 0.68 0.50
CA SER A 172 7.28 0.58 -0.22
C SER A 172 7.72 -0.88 -0.38
N ILE A 173 7.57 -1.73 0.65
CA ILE A 173 7.88 -3.17 0.57
C ILE A 173 7.02 -3.84 -0.51
N SER A 174 5.70 -3.61 -0.50
CA SER A 174 4.81 -4.22 -1.48
C SER A 174 5.04 -3.67 -2.89
N ARG A 175 5.34 -2.37 -3.06
CA ARG A 175 5.75 -1.80 -4.36
C ARG A 175 7.00 -2.46 -4.91
N SER A 176 8.02 -2.65 -4.07
CA SER A 176 9.25 -3.35 -4.45
C SER A 176 8.97 -4.77 -4.94
N TYR A 177 8.12 -5.51 -4.24
CA TYR A 177 7.68 -6.83 -4.66
C TYR A 177 7.02 -6.83 -6.05
N ALA A 178 6.10 -5.89 -6.31
CA ALA A 178 5.43 -5.81 -7.60
C ALA A 178 6.38 -5.52 -8.76
N ILE A 179 7.34 -4.61 -8.55
CA ILE A 179 8.35 -4.26 -9.55
C ILE A 179 9.26 -5.46 -9.85
N ASP A 180 9.71 -6.18 -8.82
CA ASP A 180 10.51 -7.41 -9.00
C ASP A 180 9.73 -8.47 -9.80
N LEU A 181 8.47 -8.69 -9.43
CA LEU A 181 7.59 -9.66 -10.08
C LEU A 181 7.37 -9.32 -11.57
N TRP A 182 7.12 -8.05 -11.90
CA TRP A 182 6.96 -7.62 -13.29
C TRP A 182 8.26 -7.71 -14.09
N THR A 183 9.40 -7.45 -13.45
CA THR A 183 10.72 -7.60 -14.09
C THR A 183 11.02 -9.06 -14.42
N ARG A 184 10.73 -9.97 -13.49
CA ARG A 184 10.87 -11.42 -13.72
C ARG A 184 9.95 -11.89 -14.84
N SER A 185 8.70 -11.42 -14.85
CA SER A 185 7.75 -11.73 -15.92
C SER A 185 8.19 -11.20 -17.29
N GLU A 186 8.80 -10.02 -17.36
CA GLU A 186 9.37 -9.47 -18.60
C GLU A 186 10.50 -10.33 -19.15
N ARG A 187 11.35 -10.86 -18.25
CA ARG A 187 12.46 -11.76 -18.58
C ARG A 187 12.04 -13.19 -18.91
N GLY A 188 10.74 -13.48 -18.96
CA GLY A 188 10.21 -14.80 -19.31
C GLY A 188 10.34 -15.84 -18.18
N ASP A 189 10.31 -15.43 -16.92
CA ASP A 189 10.26 -16.36 -15.78
C ASP A 189 8.89 -17.06 -15.70
N ASP A 190 8.83 -18.32 -16.13
CA ASP A 190 7.61 -19.14 -16.15
C ASP A 190 7.02 -19.41 -14.75
N SER A 191 7.78 -19.18 -13.67
CA SER A 191 7.25 -19.30 -12.31
C SER A 191 6.29 -18.16 -11.94
N VAL A 192 6.31 -17.05 -12.69
CA VAL A 192 5.42 -15.91 -12.44
C VAL A 192 4.13 -16.07 -13.22
N SER A 193 3.04 -16.38 -12.51
CA SER A 193 1.74 -16.53 -13.15
C SER A 193 1.12 -15.18 -13.56
N PHE A 194 0.25 -15.19 -14.57
CA PHE A 194 -0.58 -14.03 -14.93
C PHE A 194 -1.38 -13.51 -13.73
N VAL A 195 -1.96 -14.43 -12.93
CA VAL A 195 -2.80 -14.08 -11.79
C VAL A 195 -2.00 -13.32 -10.74
N GLU A 196 -0.79 -13.78 -10.41
CA GLU A 196 0.09 -13.10 -9.46
C GLU A 196 0.58 -11.76 -10.01
N SER A 197 1.09 -11.75 -11.25
CA SER A 197 1.61 -10.54 -11.90
C SER A 197 0.55 -9.44 -11.96
N PHE A 198 -0.70 -9.78 -12.23
CA PHE A 198 -1.78 -8.80 -12.32
C PHE A 198 -2.31 -8.41 -10.94
N SER A 199 -2.34 -9.34 -9.97
CA SER A 199 -2.70 -9.04 -8.57
C SER A 199 -1.76 -8.01 -7.93
N ALA A 200 -0.48 -8.01 -8.35
CA ALA A 200 0.55 -7.10 -7.86
C ALA A 200 0.28 -5.61 -8.14
N LEU A 201 -0.68 -5.27 -9.01
CA LEU A 201 -1.16 -3.89 -9.16
C LEU A 201 -1.65 -3.31 -7.82
N SER A 202 -2.27 -4.13 -6.98
CA SER A 202 -2.76 -3.68 -5.66
C SER A 202 -1.65 -3.41 -4.64
N CYS A 203 -0.43 -3.89 -4.89
CA CYS A 203 0.71 -3.67 -4.01
C CYS A 203 1.14 -2.21 -3.96
N PHE A 204 0.83 -1.40 -4.98
CA PHE A 204 1.03 0.04 -4.95
C PHE A 204 0.11 0.77 -3.96
N LEU A 205 -0.96 0.11 -3.50
CA LEU A 205 -1.88 0.60 -2.47
C LEU A 205 -1.71 -0.16 -1.14
N GLY A 206 -0.52 -0.72 -0.90
CA GLY A 206 -0.20 -1.39 0.36
C GLY A 206 -0.90 -2.73 0.58
N LYS A 207 -1.42 -3.37 -0.48
CA LYS A 207 -2.00 -4.72 -0.39
C LYS A 207 -0.91 -5.77 -0.61
N SER A 208 -0.72 -6.68 0.34
CA SER A 208 0.24 -7.77 0.19
C SER A 208 -0.24 -8.82 -0.83
N PRO A 209 0.67 -9.60 -1.41
CA PRO A 209 0.32 -10.74 -2.25
C PRO A 209 -0.57 -11.74 -1.51
N LYS A 210 -0.28 -11.97 -0.23
CA LYS A 210 -1.07 -12.85 0.63
C LYS A 210 -2.51 -12.36 0.81
N GLN A 211 -2.73 -11.06 1.01
CA GLN A 211 -4.08 -10.51 1.10
C GLN A 211 -4.89 -10.76 -0.18
N MET A 212 -4.24 -10.75 -1.35
CA MET A 212 -4.91 -11.11 -2.60
C MET A 212 -5.30 -12.60 -2.61
N SER A 213 -4.40 -13.49 -2.19
CA SER A 213 -4.68 -14.93 -2.06
C SER A 213 -5.80 -15.22 -1.05
N GLU A 214 -5.87 -14.47 0.05
CA GLU A 214 -6.94 -14.57 1.06
C GLU A 214 -8.31 -14.16 0.52
N ILE A 215 -8.38 -13.33 -0.52
CA ILE A 215 -9.62 -12.99 -1.23
C ILE A 215 -9.97 -14.07 -2.26
N PHE A 216 -8.99 -14.55 -3.02
CA PHE A 216 -9.21 -15.54 -4.07
C PHE A 216 -9.57 -16.93 -3.54
N LEU A 217 -8.90 -17.43 -2.50
CA LEU A 217 -9.09 -18.80 -2.03
C LEU A 217 -10.55 -19.08 -1.60
N PRO A 218 -11.21 -18.22 -0.79
CA PRO A 218 -12.64 -18.40 -0.49
C PRO A 218 -13.53 -18.32 -1.74
N LEU A 219 -13.21 -17.46 -2.71
CA LEU A 219 -13.97 -17.32 -3.95
C LEU A 219 -13.87 -18.60 -4.80
N ILE A 220 -12.67 -19.16 -4.94
CA ILE A 220 -12.42 -20.42 -5.64
C ILE A 220 -13.16 -21.58 -4.97
N ASN A 221 -13.12 -21.67 -3.63
CA ASN A 221 -13.83 -22.70 -2.88
C ASN A 221 -15.34 -22.61 -3.05
N ARG A 222 -15.91 -21.39 -3.06
CA ARG A 222 -17.34 -21.18 -3.37
C ARG A 222 -17.66 -21.57 -4.81
N CYS A 223 -16.79 -21.28 -5.78
CA CYS A 223 -16.97 -21.69 -7.17
C CYS A 223 -17.00 -23.22 -7.30
N ARG A 224 -16.03 -23.90 -6.69
CA ARG A 224 -15.96 -25.36 -6.65
C ARG A 224 -17.25 -25.96 -6.07
N ALA A 225 -17.73 -25.44 -4.94
CA ALA A 225 -18.98 -25.89 -4.32
C ALA A 225 -20.20 -25.63 -5.20
N PHE A 226 -20.26 -24.48 -5.87
CA PHE A 226 -21.33 -24.12 -6.79
C PHE A 226 -21.39 -25.05 -8.01
N LEU A 227 -20.24 -25.39 -8.60
CA LEU A 227 -20.14 -26.28 -9.74
C LEU A 227 -20.53 -27.72 -9.36
N LEU A 228 -20.02 -28.23 -8.24
CA LEU A 228 -20.40 -29.56 -7.74
C LEU A 228 -21.89 -29.65 -7.40
N GLY A 229 -22.48 -28.59 -6.86
CA GLY A 229 -23.92 -28.51 -6.60
C GLY A 229 -24.81 -28.49 -7.86
N ARG A 230 -24.20 -28.34 -9.04
CA ARG A 230 -24.85 -28.44 -10.37
C ARG A 230 -24.46 -29.70 -11.12
N ASP A 231 -23.90 -30.69 -10.43
CA ASP A 231 -23.41 -31.95 -11.01
C ASP A 231 -22.33 -31.75 -12.09
N CYS A 232 -21.61 -30.63 -12.05
CA CYS A 232 -20.49 -30.38 -12.96
C CYS A 232 -19.27 -31.18 -12.51
N VAL A 233 -18.72 -31.98 -13.42
CA VAL A 233 -17.55 -32.82 -13.16
C VAL A 233 -16.27 -32.00 -13.33
N LEU A 234 -15.39 -32.07 -12.34
CA LEU A 234 -14.15 -31.29 -12.29
C LEU A 234 -12.90 -32.11 -12.63
N ASP A 235 -13.02 -33.44 -12.63
CA ASP A 235 -11.92 -34.36 -12.94
C ASP A 235 -11.85 -34.54 -14.46
N PRO A 236 -10.77 -34.12 -15.14
CA PRO A 236 -10.62 -34.27 -16.59
C PRO A 236 -10.64 -35.73 -17.07
N ASP A 237 -10.33 -36.70 -16.21
CA ASP A 237 -10.29 -38.13 -16.55
C ASP A 237 -11.67 -38.80 -16.51
N ASP A 238 -12.70 -38.11 -16.01
CA ASP A 238 -14.07 -38.63 -15.97
C ASP A 238 -14.74 -38.52 -17.36
N PRO A 239 -15.39 -39.59 -17.88
CA PRO A 239 -16.08 -39.55 -19.17
C PRO A 239 -17.20 -38.50 -19.31
N LYS A 240 -17.71 -37.97 -18.18
CA LYS A 240 -18.72 -36.90 -18.14
C LYS A 240 -18.11 -35.51 -18.02
N TYR A 241 -16.78 -35.40 -18.01
CA TYR A 241 -16.09 -34.12 -18.00
C TYR A 241 -16.42 -33.33 -19.27
N ASP A 242 -16.94 -32.13 -19.09
CA ASP A 242 -17.25 -31.21 -20.17
C ASP A 242 -16.61 -29.85 -19.85
N LEU A 243 -15.51 -29.57 -20.56
CA LEU A 243 -14.71 -28.36 -20.38
C LEU A 243 -15.49 -27.10 -20.79
N VAL A 244 -16.42 -27.20 -21.75
CA VAL A 244 -17.25 -26.08 -22.21
C VAL A 244 -18.28 -25.75 -21.14
N GLU A 245 -19.01 -26.76 -20.65
CA GLU A 245 -19.97 -26.60 -19.55
C GLU A 245 -19.31 -26.12 -18.26
N LEU A 246 -18.08 -26.59 -17.97
CA LEU A 246 -17.29 -26.08 -16.85
C LEU A 246 -17.02 -24.58 -16.98
N CYS A 247 -16.58 -24.11 -18.16
CA CYS A 247 -16.35 -22.68 -18.42
C CYS A 247 -17.65 -21.85 -18.32
N ILE A 248 -18.77 -22.36 -18.83
CA ILE A 248 -20.10 -21.74 -18.70
C ILE A 248 -20.50 -21.67 -17.21
N GLY A 249 -20.25 -22.72 -16.45
CA GLY A 249 -20.48 -22.82 -15.02
C GLY A 249 -19.70 -21.76 -14.24
N ILE A 250 -18.41 -21.56 -14.55
CA ILE A 250 -17.57 -20.52 -13.95
C ILE A 250 -18.16 -19.12 -14.23
N CYS A 251 -18.53 -18.83 -15.50
CA CYS A 251 -19.18 -17.57 -15.85
C CYS A 251 -20.50 -17.36 -15.08
N SER A 252 -21.31 -18.41 -14.96
CA SER A 252 -22.56 -18.36 -14.19
C SER A 252 -22.31 -18.11 -12.70
N PHE A 253 -21.29 -18.74 -12.12
CA PHE A 253 -20.90 -18.53 -10.73
C PHE A 253 -20.45 -17.07 -10.51
N MET A 254 -19.56 -16.57 -11.37
CA MET A 254 -19.07 -15.20 -11.30
C MET A 254 -20.22 -14.18 -11.28
N ARG A 255 -21.21 -14.34 -12.18
CA ARG A 255 -22.40 -13.47 -12.17
C ARG A 255 -23.22 -13.61 -10.89
N SER A 256 -23.37 -14.82 -10.35
CA SER A 256 -24.08 -15.03 -9.08
C SER A 256 -23.39 -14.36 -7.88
N GLU A 257 -22.07 -14.20 -7.94
CA GLU A 257 -21.27 -13.46 -6.96
C GLU A 257 -21.21 -11.94 -7.23
N GLY A 258 -21.88 -11.46 -8.29
CA GLY A 258 -21.97 -10.05 -8.69
C GLY A 258 -20.88 -9.56 -9.65
N PHE A 259 -20.03 -10.46 -10.18
CA PHE A 259 -19.04 -10.11 -11.21
C PHE A 259 -19.73 -10.02 -12.58
N ASP A 260 -19.83 -8.82 -13.12
CA ASP A 260 -20.55 -8.54 -14.36
C ASP A 260 -19.94 -7.34 -15.11
N ALA A 261 -20.44 -7.06 -16.31
CA ALA A 261 -20.08 -5.88 -17.06
C ALA A 261 -20.44 -4.59 -16.30
N VAL A 262 -19.51 -3.63 -16.29
CA VAL A 262 -19.74 -2.31 -15.72
C VAL A 262 -20.69 -1.47 -16.60
N ASP A 263 -21.50 -0.64 -15.96
CA ASP A 263 -22.30 0.36 -16.66
C ASP A 263 -21.38 1.39 -17.37
N PRO A 264 -21.74 1.89 -18.57
CA PRO A 264 -20.88 2.79 -19.35
C PRO A 264 -20.41 4.03 -18.58
N GLU A 265 -21.25 4.59 -17.71
CA GLU A 265 -20.93 5.76 -16.89
C GLU A 265 -19.81 5.53 -15.87
N ASN A 266 -19.62 4.28 -15.47
CA ASN A 266 -18.65 3.86 -14.47
C ASN A 266 -17.42 3.20 -15.11
N PHE A 267 -17.35 3.11 -16.44
CA PHE A 267 -16.30 2.38 -17.16
C PHE A 267 -14.88 2.87 -16.81
N HIS A 268 -14.72 4.18 -16.61
CA HIS A 268 -13.45 4.83 -16.32
C HIS A 268 -13.11 4.96 -14.82
N LEU A 269 -13.90 4.37 -13.92
CA LEU A 269 -13.53 4.36 -12.50
C LEU A 269 -12.23 3.57 -12.29
N LEU A 270 -11.22 4.20 -11.69
CA LEU A 270 -9.92 3.57 -11.45
C LEU A 270 -10.02 2.30 -10.59
N GLN A 271 -11.02 2.22 -9.72
CA GLN A 271 -11.32 1.05 -8.89
C GLN A 271 -11.62 -0.20 -9.73
N ASN A 272 -12.11 -0.04 -10.95
CA ASN A 272 -12.37 -1.17 -11.85
C ASN A 272 -11.06 -1.78 -12.40
N ILE A 273 -9.94 -1.08 -12.29
CA ILE A 273 -8.63 -1.55 -12.75
C ILE A 273 -7.87 -2.27 -11.63
N LEU A 274 -8.21 -2.00 -10.37
CA LEU A 274 -7.42 -2.41 -9.21
C LEU A 274 -7.95 -3.71 -8.57
N PRO A 275 -7.14 -4.78 -8.49
CA PRO A 275 -7.59 -6.09 -8.02
C PRO A 275 -8.29 -6.12 -6.68
N HIS A 276 -7.73 -5.47 -5.65
CA HIS A 276 -8.35 -5.44 -4.33
C HIS A 276 -9.75 -4.80 -4.33
N ALA A 277 -10.01 -3.86 -5.24
CA ALA A 277 -11.29 -3.18 -5.35
C ALA A 277 -12.29 -4.01 -6.16
N TYR A 278 -11.94 -4.48 -7.37
CA TYR A 278 -12.92 -5.24 -8.18
C TYR A 278 -13.21 -6.64 -7.63
N LEU A 279 -12.36 -7.23 -6.79
CA LEU A 279 -12.66 -8.48 -6.09
C LEU A 279 -13.63 -8.30 -4.92
N THR A 280 -13.81 -7.06 -4.41
CA THR A 280 -14.59 -6.78 -3.20
C THR A 280 -15.74 -5.82 -3.46
N SER A 281 -15.46 -4.54 -3.74
CA SER A 281 -16.44 -3.45 -3.85
C SER A 281 -16.88 -3.14 -5.27
N ASN A 282 -16.06 -3.44 -6.29
CA ASN A 282 -16.25 -3.02 -7.68
C ASN A 282 -16.40 -4.23 -8.63
N LYS A 283 -17.27 -5.18 -8.28
CA LYS A 283 -17.39 -6.45 -9.02
C LYS A 283 -17.99 -6.29 -10.42
N LYS A 284 -18.84 -5.28 -10.63
CA LYS A 284 -19.22 -4.83 -11.97
C LYS A 284 -18.07 -4.01 -12.57
N THR A 285 -17.33 -4.61 -13.48
CA THR A 285 -15.99 -4.10 -13.85
C THR A 285 -15.69 -4.24 -15.34
N ILE A 286 -14.50 -3.78 -15.75
CA ILE A 286 -14.02 -3.76 -17.13
C ILE A 286 -13.55 -5.16 -17.59
N PRO A 287 -13.45 -5.41 -18.92
CA PRO A 287 -13.17 -6.75 -19.46
C PRO A 287 -11.91 -7.41 -18.90
N ILE A 288 -10.79 -6.68 -18.83
CA ILE A 288 -9.50 -7.24 -18.37
C ILE A 288 -9.55 -7.71 -16.90
N SER A 289 -10.34 -7.02 -16.08
CA SER A 289 -10.51 -7.35 -14.66
C SER A 289 -11.38 -8.58 -14.47
N LEU A 290 -12.46 -8.74 -15.25
CA LEU A 290 -13.24 -9.98 -15.25
C LEU A 290 -12.42 -11.17 -15.75
N VAL A 291 -11.60 -10.98 -16.78
CA VAL A 291 -10.67 -12.01 -17.28
C VAL A 291 -9.67 -12.43 -16.20
N HIS A 292 -9.15 -11.49 -15.40
CA HIS A 292 -8.28 -11.83 -14.27
C HIS A 292 -8.96 -12.77 -13.27
N VAL A 293 -10.20 -12.46 -12.88
CA VAL A 293 -10.99 -13.31 -11.95
C VAL A 293 -11.28 -14.68 -12.56
N PHE A 294 -11.73 -14.74 -13.82
CA PHE A 294 -12.02 -16.00 -14.50
C PHE A 294 -10.78 -16.88 -14.58
N VAL A 295 -9.65 -16.33 -15.04
CA VAL A 295 -8.40 -17.10 -15.20
C VAL A 295 -7.89 -17.60 -13.85
N ALA A 296 -8.05 -16.82 -12.77
CA ALA A 296 -7.71 -17.27 -11.41
C ALA A 296 -8.54 -18.49 -10.98
N ILE A 297 -9.85 -18.46 -11.20
CA ILE A 297 -10.76 -19.56 -10.86
C ILE A 297 -10.47 -20.78 -11.74
N ALA A 298 -10.45 -20.59 -13.06
CA ALA A 298 -10.28 -21.65 -14.04
C ALA A 298 -8.98 -22.43 -13.81
N ARG A 299 -7.84 -21.73 -13.64
CA ARG A 299 -6.56 -22.39 -13.36
C ARG A 299 -6.55 -23.14 -12.03
N ALA A 300 -7.19 -22.62 -10.99
CA ALA A 300 -7.31 -23.31 -9.70
C ALA A 300 -8.20 -24.56 -9.75
N LEU A 301 -9.04 -24.69 -10.79
CA LEU A 301 -9.83 -25.88 -11.08
C LEU A 301 -9.16 -26.81 -12.11
N GLY A 302 -7.92 -26.53 -12.53
CA GLY A 302 -7.17 -27.36 -13.48
C GLY A 302 -7.39 -27.01 -14.96
N VAL A 303 -8.09 -25.92 -15.27
CA VAL A 303 -8.33 -25.49 -16.65
C VAL A 303 -7.17 -24.66 -17.19
N HIS A 304 -6.66 -25.03 -18.36
CA HIS A 304 -5.63 -24.28 -19.09
C HIS A 304 -6.20 -23.01 -19.74
N ALA A 305 -6.47 -22.00 -18.91
CA ALA A 305 -6.99 -20.70 -19.32
C ALA A 305 -5.89 -19.63 -19.40
N SER A 306 -5.89 -18.80 -20.44
CA SER A 306 -4.94 -17.69 -20.62
C SER A 306 -5.61 -16.45 -21.19
N PRO A 307 -5.21 -15.23 -20.80
CA PRO A 307 -5.76 -14.02 -21.39
C PRO A 307 -5.33 -13.86 -22.86
N VAL A 308 -6.16 -13.17 -23.64
CA VAL A 308 -5.87 -12.81 -25.04
C VAL A 308 -6.07 -11.32 -25.22
N ASP A 309 -5.07 -10.64 -25.79
CA ASP A 309 -5.10 -9.19 -26.07
C ASP A 309 -5.97 -8.85 -27.29
N PHE A 310 -7.24 -9.24 -27.22
CA PHE A 310 -8.17 -9.09 -28.32
C PHE A 310 -8.60 -7.60 -28.48
N PRO A 311 -8.82 -7.12 -29.72
CA PRO A 311 -9.26 -5.76 -29.98
C PRO A 311 -10.56 -5.40 -29.25
N ALA A 312 -10.65 -4.17 -28.73
CA ALA A 312 -11.77 -3.63 -27.96
C ALA A 312 -12.09 -4.31 -26.60
N ARG A 313 -12.04 -5.64 -26.49
CA ARG A 313 -12.26 -6.38 -25.24
C ARG A 313 -11.27 -7.53 -25.08
N VAL A 314 -10.80 -7.76 -23.86
CA VAL A 314 -9.92 -8.89 -23.53
C VAL A 314 -10.76 -10.16 -23.45
N LEU A 315 -10.27 -11.26 -24.03
CA LEU A 315 -10.91 -12.57 -23.99
C LEU A 315 -10.04 -13.56 -23.21
N VAL A 316 -10.59 -14.75 -22.94
CA VAL A 316 -9.82 -15.89 -22.42
C VAL A 316 -9.70 -16.94 -23.51
N HIS A 317 -8.50 -17.46 -23.73
CA HIS A 317 -8.25 -18.68 -24.49
C HIS A 317 -8.26 -19.87 -23.55
N VAL A 318 -8.95 -20.94 -23.93
CA VAL A 318 -8.99 -22.21 -23.19
C VAL A 318 -8.46 -23.31 -24.08
N SER A 319 -7.35 -23.93 -23.64
CA SER A 319 -6.75 -25.06 -24.35
C SER A 319 -7.45 -26.37 -24.01
N THR A 320 -7.77 -27.15 -25.03
CA THR A 320 -8.35 -28.49 -24.89
C THR A 320 -7.22 -29.52 -24.70
N PRO A 321 -7.38 -30.53 -23.83
CA PRO A 321 -6.40 -31.61 -23.71
C PRO A 321 -6.36 -32.54 -24.93
N ASP A 322 -7.48 -32.66 -25.66
CA ASP A 322 -7.60 -33.48 -26.86
C ASP A 322 -7.19 -32.68 -28.10
N PRO A 323 -6.09 -33.04 -28.79
CA PRO A 323 -5.62 -32.34 -29.99
C PRO A 323 -6.59 -32.41 -31.18
N LEU A 324 -7.65 -33.23 -31.11
CA LEU A 324 -8.70 -33.30 -32.14
C LEU A 324 -9.80 -32.25 -31.94
N ILE A 325 -9.89 -31.63 -30.76
CA ILE A 325 -10.89 -30.62 -30.43
C ILE A 325 -10.23 -29.25 -30.55
N ASP A 326 -10.76 -28.39 -31.42
CA ASP A 326 -10.29 -27.01 -31.55
C ASP A 326 -10.39 -26.27 -30.20
N ASP A 327 -9.33 -25.52 -29.84
CA ASP A 327 -9.36 -24.56 -28.74
C ASP A 327 -10.49 -23.53 -28.93
N PHE A 328 -10.99 -23.00 -27.81
CA PHE A 328 -12.08 -22.04 -27.82
C PHE A 328 -11.81 -20.84 -26.92
N TYR A 329 -12.67 -19.83 -27.03
CA TYR A 329 -12.53 -18.57 -26.33
C TYR A 329 -13.72 -18.32 -25.41
N VAL A 330 -13.47 -17.61 -24.31
CA VAL A 330 -14.51 -17.19 -23.37
C VAL A 330 -14.60 -15.67 -23.34
N ASP A 331 -15.77 -15.13 -23.68
CA ASP A 331 -16.11 -13.72 -23.45
C ASP A 331 -16.74 -13.58 -22.07
N VAL A 332 -15.90 -13.40 -21.06
CA VAL A 332 -16.34 -13.25 -19.67
C VAL A 332 -17.21 -12.00 -19.49
N TYR A 333 -16.87 -10.91 -20.19
CA TYR A 333 -17.60 -9.64 -20.13
C TYR A 333 -18.96 -9.72 -20.82
N GLY A 334 -19.04 -10.43 -21.95
CA GLY A 334 -20.26 -10.71 -22.70
C GLY A 334 -21.00 -11.99 -22.28
N SER A 335 -20.63 -12.57 -21.13
CA SER A 335 -21.03 -13.94 -20.77
C SER A 335 -22.53 -14.15 -20.52
N SER A 336 -23.30 -13.06 -20.40
CA SER A 336 -24.78 -13.10 -20.32
C SER A 336 -25.46 -13.35 -21.67
N ILE A 337 -24.77 -13.09 -22.78
CA ILE A 337 -25.29 -13.27 -24.14
C ILE A 337 -24.74 -14.56 -24.74
N LYS A 338 -23.42 -14.66 -24.86
CA LYS A 338 -22.74 -15.81 -25.45
C LYS A 338 -21.36 -15.97 -24.80
N PRO A 339 -21.22 -16.83 -23.78
CA PRO A 339 -19.96 -16.98 -23.06
C PRO A 339 -18.86 -17.67 -23.88
N ILE A 340 -19.22 -18.62 -24.74
CA ILE A 340 -18.27 -19.45 -25.51
C ILE A 340 -18.24 -18.97 -26.96
N LEU A 341 -17.04 -18.70 -27.47
CA LEU A 341 -16.79 -18.22 -28.83
C LEU A 341 -15.87 -19.21 -29.56
N THR A 342 -16.27 -19.63 -30.76
CA THR A 342 -15.47 -20.52 -31.60
C THR A 342 -14.45 -19.73 -32.42
N LEU A 343 -13.28 -20.35 -32.67
CA LEU A 343 -12.23 -19.72 -33.47
C LEU A 343 -12.69 -19.42 -34.91
N ARG A 344 -13.34 -20.40 -35.55
CA ARG A 344 -13.66 -20.37 -36.98
C ARG A 344 -14.83 -19.45 -37.33
N GLU A 345 -15.82 -19.33 -36.46
CA GLU A 345 -17.02 -18.55 -36.75
C GLU A 345 -17.00 -17.23 -35.99
N ASP A 346 -17.00 -17.27 -34.66
CA ASP A 346 -17.19 -16.10 -33.82
C ASP A 346 -15.97 -15.16 -33.83
N ILE A 347 -14.79 -15.70 -33.53
CA ILE A 347 -13.56 -14.91 -33.43
C ILE A 347 -13.19 -14.31 -34.79
N THR A 348 -13.31 -15.11 -35.85
CA THR A 348 -13.06 -14.64 -37.22
C THR A 348 -14.01 -13.50 -37.62
N ALA A 349 -15.31 -13.63 -37.33
CA ALA A 349 -16.29 -12.58 -37.61
C ALA A 349 -16.01 -11.28 -36.81
N LEU A 350 -15.67 -11.40 -35.53
CA LEU A 350 -15.33 -10.26 -34.68
C LEU A 350 -14.08 -9.52 -35.17
N LEU A 351 -13.04 -10.24 -35.57
CA LEU A 351 -11.81 -9.63 -36.12
C LEU A 351 -12.10 -8.90 -37.44
N MET A 352 -12.89 -9.50 -38.33
CA MET A 352 -13.30 -8.84 -39.58
C MET A 352 -14.12 -7.57 -39.32
N GLN A 353 -15.01 -7.58 -38.33
CA GLN A 353 -15.78 -6.39 -37.92
C GLN A 353 -14.87 -5.26 -37.41
N HIS A 354 -13.74 -5.60 -36.80
CA HIS A 354 -12.71 -4.65 -36.38
C HIS A 354 -11.70 -4.27 -37.49
N GLY A 355 -11.95 -4.67 -38.73
CA GLY A 355 -11.11 -4.34 -39.88
C GLY A 355 -9.78 -5.08 -39.92
N ILE A 356 -9.65 -6.20 -39.20
CA ILE A 356 -8.41 -6.99 -39.15
C ILE A 356 -8.49 -8.10 -40.20
N PRO A 357 -7.52 -8.16 -41.15
CA PRO A 357 -7.53 -9.16 -42.20
C PRO A 357 -7.12 -10.56 -41.68
N PRO A 358 -7.55 -11.65 -42.35
CA PRO A 358 -7.25 -13.03 -41.94
C PRO A 358 -5.76 -13.33 -41.68
N GLN A 359 -4.88 -12.73 -42.48
CA GLN A 359 -3.42 -12.90 -42.40
C GLN A 359 -2.83 -12.39 -41.07
N SER A 360 -3.54 -11.49 -40.40
CA SER A 360 -3.15 -10.84 -39.16
C SER A 360 -3.86 -11.42 -37.93
N MET A 361 -4.71 -12.44 -38.07
CA MET A 361 -5.54 -12.95 -36.96
C MET A 361 -4.71 -13.57 -35.84
N VAL A 362 -3.66 -14.34 -36.18
CA VAL A 362 -2.86 -15.11 -35.21
C VAL A 362 -2.34 -14.23 -34.06
N GLN A 363 -1.94 -12.99 -34.34
CA GLN A 363 -1.42 -12.06 -33.32
C GLN A 363 -2.49 -11.61 -32.30
N TYR A 364 -3.78 -11.69 -32.65
CA TYR A 364 -4.90 -11.26 -31.82
C TYR A 364 -5.64 -12.43 -31.17
N THR A 365 -5.34 -13.66 -31.56
CA THR A 365 -5.98 -14.88 -31.04
C THR A 365 -5.05 -15.69 -30.15
N SER A 366 -3.73 -15.47 -30.25
CA SER A 366 -2.76 -16.19 -29.43
C SER A 366 -2.87 -15.81 -27.93
N PRO A 367 -2.72 -16.79 -27.02
CA PRO A 367 -2.51 -16.52 -25.59
C PRO A 367 -1.40 -15.48 -25.38
N CYS A 368 -1.62 -14.53 -24.47
CA CYS A 368 -0.63 -13.51 -24.16
C CYS A 368 -0.05 -13.68 -22.75
N ALA A 369 1.22 -13.35 -22.62
CA ALA A 369 1.90 -13.30 -21.33
C ALA A 369 1.47 -12.06 -20.52
N SER A 370 1.78 -12.06 -19.23
CA SER A 370 1.46 -10.96 -18.30
C SER A 370 1.90 -9.57 -18.79
N PRO A 371 3.09 -9.38 -19.43
CA PRO A 371 3.53 -8.07 -19.89
C PRO A 371 2.54 -7.37 -20.83
N SER A 372 1.90 -8.11 -21.75
CA SER A 372 0.92 -7.55 -22.69
C SER A 372 -0.32 -7.01 -21.95
N MET A 373 -0.82 -7.77 -20.98
CA MET A 373 -1.97 -7.36 -20.16
C MET A 373 -1.64 -6.20 -19.23
N LEU A 374 -0.45 -6.15 -18.65
CA LEU A 374 0.02 -5.02 -17.85
C LEU A 374 0.13 -3.73 -18.69
N LEU A 375 0.65 -3.82 -19.91
CA LEU A 375 0.70 -2.69 -20.84
C LEU A 375 -0.71 -2.22 -21.24
N ARG A 376 -1.64 -3.15 -21.46
CA ARG A 376 -3.05 -2.80 -21.72
C ARG A 376 -3.68 -2.12 -20.50
N THR A 377 -3.43 -2.62 -19.30
CA THR A 377 -3.86 -1.98 -18.04
C THR A 377 -3.31 -0.57 -17.91
N SER A 378 -2.04 -0.35 -18.27
CA SER A 378 -1.43 0.98 -18.23
C SER A 378 -2.14 1.95 -19.19
N ARG A 379 -2.53 1.51 -20.39
CA ARG A 379 -3.36 2.30 -21.32
C ARG A 379 -4.74 2.60 -20.72
N ASN A 380 -5.37 1.61 -20.08
CA ASN A 380 -6.67 1.79 -19.42
C ASN A 380 -6.59 2.83 -18.30
N ILE A 381 -5.52 2.81 -17.50
CA ILE A 381 -5.27 3.82 -16.46
C ILE A 381 -5.14 5.20 -17.08
N LEU A 382 -4.29 5.36 -18.10
CA LEU A 382 -4.10 6.65 -18.77
C LEU A 382 -5.40 7.18 -19.36
N SER A 383 -6.21 6.33 -19.99
CA SER A 383 -7.53 6.73 -20.50
C SER A 383 -8.49 7.14 -19.37
N SER A 384 -8.44 6.43 -18.24
CA SER A 384 -9.37 6.61 -17.13
C SER A 384 -9.09 7.86 -16.29
N VAL A 385 -7.82 8.20 -16.08
CA VAL A 385 -7.44 9.43 -15.34
C VAL A 385 -7.92 10.70 -16.05
N HIS A 386 -8.01 10.69 -17.39
CA HIS A 386 -8.55 11.83 -18.13
C HIS A 386 -10.09 11.87 -18.12
N GLY A 387 -10.76 10.74 -17.88
CA GLY A 387 -12.22 10.61 -17.92
C GLY A 387 -12.91 10.63 -16.55
N ASP A 388 -12.21 10.32 -15.45
CA ASP A 388 -12.78 10.22 -14.11
C ASP A 388 -12.47 11.45 -13.24
N HIS A 389 -13.41 12.39 -13.20
CA HIS A 389 -13.36 13.54 -12.31
C HIS A 389 -13.74 13.22 -10.85
N ARG A 390 -14.16 11.97 -10.54
CA ARG A 390 -14.64 11.55 -9.21
C ARG A 390 -13.55 10.86 -8.38
N SER A 391 -12.45 10.44 -8.99
CA SER A 391 -11.33 9.81 -8.29
C SER A 391 -10.63 10.77 -7.33
N SER A 392 -10.29 10.29 -6.13
CA SER A 392 -9.42 11.04 -5.23
C SER A 392 -8.06 11.33 -5.89
N GLY A 393 -7.50 12.51 -5.66
CA GLY A 393 -6.21 12.90 -6.25
C GLY A 393 -5.09 11.89 -5.94
N SER A 394 -5.11 11.28 -4.75
CA SER A 394 -4.15 10.26 -4.33
C SER A 394 -4.27 8.95 -5.15
N LEU A 395 -5.49 8.51 -5.47
CA LEU A 395 -5.70 7.28 -6.24
C LEU A 395 -5.24 7.45 -7.69
N ALA A 396 -5.52 8.61 -8.29
CA ALA A 396 -5.09 8.94 -9.64
C ALA A 396 -3.55 8.98 -9.72
N GLN A 397 -2.88 9.65 -8.78
CA GLN A 397 -1.42 9.68 -8.71
C GLN A 397 -0.80 8.28 -8.58
N THR A 398 -1.36 7.45 -7.68
CA THR A 398 -0.88 6.08 -7.49
C THR A 398 -1.08 5.23 -8.75
N SER A 399 -2.22 5.39 -9.43
CA SER A 399 -2.51 4.68 -10.68
C SER A 399 -1.54 5.11 -11.80
N LEU A 400 -1.25 6.40 -11.92
CA LEU A 400 -0.25 6.90 -12.88
C LEU A 400 1.15 6.37 -12.55
N TYR A 401 1.50 6.26 -11.26
CA TYR A 401 2.76 5.66 -10.84
C TYR A 401 2.86 4.20 -11.32
N ILE A 402 1.81 3.39 -11.11
CA ILE A 402 1.72 2.01 -11.63
C ILE A 402 1.93 1.99 -13.14
N ALA A 403 1.16 2.78 -13.89
CA ALA A 403 1.19 2.79 -15.35
C ALA A 403 2.58 3.15 -15.89
N PHE A 404 3.21 4.20 -15.36
CA PHE A 404 4.53 4.62 -15.82
C PHE A 404 5.65 3.68 -15.38
N CYS A 405 5.55 3.02 -14.23
CA CYS A 405 6.46 1.92 -13.87
C CYS A 405 6.37 0.78 -14.88
N ILE A 406 5.16 0.31 -15.19
CA ILE A 406 4.96 -0.76 -16.18
C ILE A 406 5.51 -0.34 -17.56
N TYR A 407 5.23 0.88 -18.02
CA TYR A 407 5.77 1.38 -19.28
C TYR A 407 7.30 1.44 -19.30
N LEU A 408 7.90 1.92 -18.21
CA LEU A 408 9.35 2.01 -18.07
C LEU A 408 9.99 0.62 -18.12
N LEU A 409 9.40 -0.36 -17.45
CA LEU A 409 9.92 -1.74 -17.39
C LEU A 409 9.70 -2.51 -18.70
N LEU A 410 8.53 -2.39 -19.33
CA LEU A 410 8.09 -3.31 -20.40
C LEU A 410 8.21 -2.76 -21.83
N THR A 411 8.63 -1.51 -22.02
CA THR A 411 8.76 -0.93 -23.38
C THR A 411 10.17 -0.51 -23.76
N SER A 412 11.14 -0.64 -22.86
CA SER A 412 12.52 -0.18 -23.03
C SER A 412 12.64 1.31 -23.41
N ARG A 413 11.59 2.12 -23.14
CA ARG A 413 11.56 3.56 -23.43
C ARG A 413 11.92 4.35 -22.19
N GLU A 414 13.18 4.76 -22.11
CA GLU A 414 13.75 5.46 -20.95
C GLU A 414 13.05 6.79 -20.61
N GLN A 415 12.39 7.43 -21.57
CA GLN A 415 11.62 8.67 -21.37
C GLN A 415 10.53 8.54 -20.28
N PHE A 416 10.08 7.33 -19.97
CA PHE A 416 9.13 7.10 -18.89
C PHE A 416 9.73 7.26 -17.49
N ALA A 417 11.06 7.24 -17.35
CA ALA A 417 11.72 7.52 -16.08
C ALA A 417 11.33 8.90 -15.55
N ALA A 418 11.37 9.93 -16.40
CA ALA A 418 10.92 11.27 -16.04
C ALA A 418 9.45 11.28 -15.57
N ARG A 419 8.57 10.49 -16.20
CA ARG A 419 7.17 10.38 -15.77
C ARG A 419 7.02 9.66 -14.42
N VAL A 420 7.79 8.61 -14.19
CA VAL A 420 7.85 7.93 -12.89
C VAL A 420 8.23 8.92 -11.78
N THR A 421 9.29 9.73 -11.99
CA THR A 421 9.78 10.68 -10.97
C THR A 421 8.76 11.75 -10.54
N MET A 422 7.69 11.97 -11.31
CA MET A 422 6.61 12.89 -10.94
C MET A 422 5.76 12.38 -9.78
N TYR A 423 5.71 11.06 -9.56
CA TYR A 423 4.84 10.42 -8.56
C TYR A 423 5.60 9.74 -7.42
N VAL A 424 6.93 9.72 -7.48
CA VAL A 424 7.80 9.11 -6.46
C VAL A 424 7.86 10.00 -5.22
N GLY A 425 7.54 9.41 -4.07
CA GLY A 425 7.68 10.04 -2.75
C GLY A 425 9.07 9.89 -2.13
N LEU A 426 9.30 10.58 -1.02
CA LEU A 426 10.58 10.57 -0.31
C LEU A 426 11.06 9.16 0.08
N LEU A 427 10.15 8.33 0.60
CA LEU A 427 10.51 7.00 1.07
C LEU A 427 10.95 6.09 -0.09
N ASP A 428 10.30 6.18 -1.24
CA ASP A 428 10.68 5.43 -2.44
C ASP A 428 12.07 5.87 -2.94
N CYS A 429 12.42 7.16 -2.83
CA CYS A 429 13.76 7.68 -3.17
C CYS A 429 14.89 7.09 -2.32
N VAL A 430 14.62 6.52 -1.15
CA VAL A 430 15.61 5.84 -0.31
C VAL A 430 15.43 4.33 -0.21
N THR A 431 14.34 3.79 -0.76
CA THR A 431 14.00 2.37 -0.76
C THR A 431 13.81 1.84 -2.18
N VAL A 432 12.58 1.88 -2.71
CA VAL A 432 12.13 1.25 -3.95
C VAL A 432 12.97 1.67 -5.17
N ILE A 433 13.24 2.96 -5.34
CA ILE A 433 13.96 3.43 -6.52
C ILE A 433 15.42 2.95 -6.51
N PRO A 434 16.25 3.26 -5.51
CA PRO A 434 17.66 2.85 -5.51
C PRO A 434 17.86 1.33 -5.37
N LYS A 435 16.96 0.62 -4.66
CA LYS A 435 17.12 -0.82 -4.40
C LYS A 435 16.50 -1.70 -5.48
N THR A 436 15.42 -1.24 -6.13
CA THR A 436 14.60 -2.10 -6.99
C THR A 436 14.58 -1.63 -8.44
N LEU A 437 14.43 -0.31 -8.71
CA LEU A 437 14.38 0.18 -10.10
C LEU A 437 15.76 0.49 -10.69
N VAL A 438 16.60 1.27 -10.00
CA VAL A 438 17.92 1.69 -10.49
C VAL A 438 18.79 0.51 -10.94
N PRO A 439 18.87 -0.63 -10.20
CA PRO A 439 19.69 -1.77 -10.62
C PRO A 439 19.24 -2.46 -11.91
N LEU A 440 18.02 -2.19 -12.39
CA LEU A 440 17.48 -2.77 -13.63
C LEU A 440 18.03 -2.09 -14.88
N PHE A 441 18.64 -0.91 -14.74
CA PHE A 441 19.14 -0.12 -15.85
C PHE A 441 20.67 -0.08 -15.88
N PRO A 442 21.29 -0.06 -17.09
CA PRO A 442 22.73 0.11 -17.24
C PRO A 442 23.25 1.38 -16.56
N GLU A 443 24.50 1.36 -16.08
CA GLU A 443 25.10 2.49 -15.32
C GLU A 443 25.06 3.84 -16.03
N ARG A 444 25.03 3.85 -17.37
CA ARG A 444 25.08 5.07 -18.20
C ARG A 444 23.79 5.34 -18.96
N SER A 445 22.66 4.76 -18.56
CA SER A 445 21.36 5.05 -19.19
C SER A 445 20.78 6.37 -18.68
N GLY A 446 20.04 7.06 -19.55
CA GLY A 446 19.33 8.29 -19.18
C GLY A 446 18.22 8.04 -18.17
N ALA A 447 17.58 6.85 -18.23
CA ALA A 447 16.63 6.40 -17.22
C ALA A 447 17.25 6.33 -15.82
N ARG A 448 18.44 5.73 -15.70
CA ARG A 448 19.14 5.60 -14.41
C ARG A 448 19.53 6.95 -13.85
N GLU A 449 20.15 7.80 -14.66
CA GLU A 449 20.54 9.15 -14.26
C GLU A 449 19.33 9.97 -13.77
N THR A 450 18.21 9.90 -14.50
CA THR A 450 16.96 10.59 -14.13
C THR A 450 16.42 10.12 -12.77
N LEU A 451 16.43 8.81 -12.53
CA LEU A 451 15.95 8.23 -11.27
C LEU A 451 16.88 8.57 -10.10
N GLU A 452 18.20 8.46 -10.29
CA GLU A 452 19.20 8.78 -9.26
C GLU A 452 19.20 10.27 -8.92
N ASP A 453 19.09 11.17 -9.91
CA ASP A 453 18.99 12.61 -9.70
C ASP A 453 17.73 12.98 -8.91
N LYS A 454 16.57 12.40 -9.28
CA LYS A 454 15.34 12.58 -8.50
C LYS A 454 15.53 12.15 -7.04
N CYS A 455 16.17 11.00 -6.80
CA CYS A 455 16.40 10.51 -5.45
C CYS A 455 17.30 11.46 -4.67
N ARG A 456 18.45 11.86 -5.25
CA ARG A 456 19.41 12.80 -4.66
C ARG A 456 18.75 14.12 -4.30
N THR A 457 18.10 14.77 -5.26
CA THR A 457 17.45 16.08 -5.06
C THR A 457 16.33 16.03 -4.02
N THR A 458 15.56 14.94 -3.97
CA THR A 458 14.49 14.75 -2.98
C THR A 458 15.07 14.56 -1.58
N VAL A 459 16.13 13.77 -1.43
CA VAL A 459 16.81 13.53 -0.14
C VAL A 459 17.52 14.79 0.34
N GLU A 460 18.19 15.54 -0.53
CA GLU A 460 18.84 16.81 -0.20
C GLU A 460 17.83 17.86 0.26
N ARG A 461 16.70 17.99 -0.44
CA ARG A 461 15.61 18.89 -0.03
C ARG A 461 15.05 18.49 1.34
N HIS A 462 14.85 17.19 1.59
CA HIS A 462 14.40 16.72 2.91
C HIS A 462 15.43 17.06 4.00
N ARG A 463 16.72 16.77 3.78
CA ARG A 463 17.81 17.10 4.71
C ARG A 463 17.84 18.60 5.05
N ALA A 464 17.69 19.47 4.04
CA ALA A 464 17.63 20.91 4.27
C ALA A 464 16.45 21.31 5.20
N MET A 465 15.28 20.69 5.04
CA MET A 465 14.12 20.91 5.91
C MET A 465 14.31 20.39 7.35
N THR A 466 15.24 19.45 7.58
CA THR A 466 15.50 18.88 8.91
C THR A 466 16.36 19.76 9.82
N THR A 467 16.95 20.82 9.28
CA THR A 467 17.82 21.73 10.03
C THR A 467 17.08 22.41 11.17
N VAL A 468 17.71 22.50 12.34
CA VAL A 468 17.14 23.17 13.52
C VAL A 468 17.09 24.68 13.28
N LYS A 469 15.91 25.28 13.47
CA LYS A 469 15.66 26.70 13.29
C LYS A 469 15.23 27.33 14.61
N LEU A 470 16.14 28.11 15.20
CA LEU A 470 15.89 28.86 16.44
C LEU A 470 15.36 30.25 16.10
N ARG A 471 14.26 30.66 16.73
CA ARG A 471 13.70 32.02 16.59
C ARG A 471 14.58 33.06 17.29
N SER A 472 15.31 32.63 18.33
CA SER A 472 16.30 33.41 19.06
C SER A 472 17.52 33.78 18.21
N SER A 473 17.78 33.07 17.11
CA SER A 473 18.83 33.45 16.17
C SER A 473 18.53 34.80 15.49
N PRO A 474 19.50 35.73 15.38
CA PRO A 474 19.29 37.06 14.83
C PRO A 474 18.66 37.08 13.43
N GLU A 475 19.04 36.14 12.58
CA GLU A 475 18.53 36.02 11.21
C GLU A 475 17.05 35.63 11.15
N ASN A 476 16.50 35.06 12.23
CA ASN A 476 15.11 34.61 12.31
C ASN A 476 14.22 35.57 13.13
N ALA A 477 14.78 36.67 13.64
CA ALA A 477 14.08 37.63 14.50
C ALA A 477 12.82 38.26 13.87
N ARG A 478 12.70 38.22 12.54
CA ARG A 478 11.57 38.78 11.78
C ARG A 478 10.41 37.79 11.54
N VAL A 479 10.55 36.53 11.94
CA VAL A 479 9.54 35.48 11.69
C VAL A 479 8.38 35.61 12.69
N SER A 480 7.22 36.04 12.20
CA SER A 480 6.08 36.40 13.07
C SER A 480 5.19 35.23 13.46
N TYR A 481 5.04 34.22 12.58
CA TYR A 481 4.07 33.13 12.74
C TYR A 481 4.76 31.78 12.99
N PHE A 482 4.03 30.83 13.54
CA PHE A 482 4.59 29.58 14.09
C PHE A 482 3.98 28.33 13.44
N VAL A 483 4.71 27.22 13.54
CA VAL A 483 4.26 25.90 13.08
C VAL A 483 3.02 25.46 13.86
N GLY A 484 1.98 25.04 13.13
CA GLY A 484 0.66 24.72 13.66
C GLY A 484 -0.34 25.88 13.60
N MET A 485 0.08 27.09 13.18
CA MET A 485 -0.85 28.19 12.95
C MET A 485 -1.72 27.94 11.71
N VAL A 486 -3.03 28.10 11.87
CA VAL A 486 -3.98 28.16 10.77
C VAL A 486 -4.15 29.62 10.31
N PHE A 487 -4.23 29.84 9.01
CA PHE A 487 -4.44 31.17 8.45
C PHE A 487 -5.29 31.11 7.19
N ARG A 488 -5.83 32.27 6.80
CA ARG A 488 -6.47 32.48 5.51
C ARG A 488 -5.51 33.21 4.59
N HIS A 489 -5.32 32.74 3.36
CA HIS A 489 -4.52 33.49 2.39
C HIS A 489 -5.21 34.82 2.06
N ARG A 490 -4.51 35.94 2.22
CA ARG A 490 -5.08 37.30 2.11
C ARG A 490 -5.83 37.55 0.81
N THR A 491 -5.24 37.19 -0.34
CA THR A 491 -5.84 37.42 -1.67
C THR A 491 -6.71 36.24 -2.14
N ARG A 492 -6.19 35.02 -2.06
CA ARG A 492 -6.84 33.81 -2.61
C ARG A 492 -7.89 33.18 -1.69
N LYS A 493 -7.98 33.63 -0.42
CA LYS A 493 -8.99 33.26 0.58
C LYS A 493 -9.08 31.79 1.01
N TYR A 494 -8.26 30.88 0.48
CA TYR A 494 -8.16 29.51 0.99
C TYR A 494 -7.55 29.47 2.40
N ILE A 495 -7.89 28.44 3.17
CA ILE A 495 -7.32 28.15 4.48
C ILE A 495 -6.06 27.30 4.34
N CYS A 496 -5.08 27.57 5.21
CA CYS A 496 -3.81 26.86 5.30
C CYS A 496 -3.40 26.60 6.74
N CYS A 497 -2.60 25.56 6.94
CA CYS A 497 -1.85 25.29 8.17
C CYS A 497 -0.35 25.36 7.90
N ILE A 498 0.39 26.11 8.71
CA ILE A 498 1.85 26.24 8.63
C ILE A 498 2.51 25.00 9.22
N TYR A 499 3.36 24.30 8.46
CA TYR A 499 4.17 23.17 8.96
C TYR A 499 5.68 23.46 9.00
N GLY A 500 6.11 24.62 8.51
CA GLY A 500 7.49 25.08 8.57
C GLY A 500 7.63 26.53 8.09
N TRP A 501 8.80 27.12 8.30
CA TRP A 501 9.10 28.49 7.88
C TRP A 501 10.57 28.69 7.47
N ASP A 502 10.80 29.69 6.64
CA ASP A 502 12.10 30.23 6.24
C ASP A 502 12.11 31.75 6.48
N ASN A 503 13.24 32.28 6.95
CA ASN A 503 13.39 33.71 7.24
C ASN A 503 13.47 34.60 5.98
N THR A 504 13.75 34.00 4.83
CA THR A 504 13.75 34.60 3.49
C THR A 504 13.26 33.58 2.47
N CYS A 505 12.97 34.00 1.23
CA CYS A 505 12.72 33.04 0.15
C CYS A 505 13.93 32.10 -0.05
N LYS A 506 13.68 30.78 -0.18
CA LYS A 506 14.70 29.74 -0.44
C LYS A 506 14.53 29.06 -1.80
N GLU A 507 13.54 29.48 -2.58
CA GLU A 507 13.32 28.97 -3.93
C GLU A 507 14.32 29.57 -4.93
N ASP A 508 14.46 28.92 -6.08
CA ASP A 508 15.38 29.36 -7.12
C ASP A 508 14.90 30.64 -7.86
N GLU A 509 15.82 31.26 -8.62
CA GLU A 509 15.53 32.49 -9.36
C GLU A 509 14.42 32.35 -10.41
N ASN A 510 14.26 31.16 -10.99
CA ASN A 510 13.22 30.94 -12.00
C ASN A 510 11.85 30.96 -11.32
N TRP A 511 11.71 30.23 -10.21
CA TRP A 511 10.49 30.21 -9.41
C TRP A 511 10.16 31.59 -8.85
N ILE A 512 11.16 32.32 -8.34
CA ILE A 512 10.97 33.68 -7.81
C ILE A 512 10.41 34.62 -8.87
N LYS A 513 10.92 34.54 -10.11
CA LYS A 513 10.41 35.33 -11.24
C LYS A 513 9.01 34.90 -11.66
N GLU A 514 8.78 33.60 -11.80
CA GLU A 514 7.49 33.03 -12.20
C GLU A 514 6.37 33.42 -11.22
N MET A 515 6.66 33.33 -9.92
CA MET A 515 5.72 33.69 -8.85
C MET A 515 5.71 35.19 -8.53
N ASN A 516 6.48 36.00 -9.26
CA ASN A 516 6.60 37.44 -9.14
C ASN A 516 6.86 37.92 -7.69
N ILE A 517 7.74 37.21 -6.97
CA ILE A 517 7.98 37.43 -5.54
C ILE A 517 8.60 38.80 -5.26
N ASP A 518 9.44 39.31 -6.16
CA ASP A 518 10.09 40.62 -5.98
C ASP A 518 9.13 41.80 -6.04
N SER A 519 7.95 41.61 -6.66
CA SER A 519 6.90 42.63 -6.69
C SER A 519 6.05 42.67 -5.42
N LEU A 520 6.27 41.75 -4.46
CA LEU A 520 5.58 41.77 -3.17
C LEU A 520 6.04 42.96 -2.32
N PRO A 521 5.19 43.50 -1.41
CA PRO A 521 5.53 44.67 -0.60
C PRO A 521 6.86 44.57 0.15
N ARG A 522 7.19 43.39 0.69
CA ARG A 522 8.49 43.12 1.33
C ARG A 522 9.43 42.22 0.51
N GLY A 523 9.08 41.94 -0.75
CA GLY A 523 9.87 41.16 -1.70
C GLY A 523 10.26 39.77 -1.17
N ARG A 524 11.39 39.24 -1.67
CA ARG A 524 11.97 37.94 -1.27
C ARG A 524 12.67 37.91 0.11
N ASN A 525 12.87 39.08 0.73
CA ASN A 525 13.64 39.23 1.98
C ASN A 525 12.77 39.13 3.25
N GLN A 526 11.47 38.91 3.09
CA GLN A 526 10.53 38.63 4.17
C GLN A 526 10.48 37.12 4.51
N PRO A 527 9.91 36.74 5.67
CA PRO A 527 9.64 35.34 5.96
C PRO A 527 8.66 34.68 4.98
N PHE A 528 8.87 33.38 4.75
CA PHE A 528 7.98 32.52 3.98
C PHE A 528 7.62 31.29 4.79
N TYR A 529 6.41 30.77 4.54
CA TYR A 529 5.82 29.67 5.29
C TYR A 529 5.52 28.50 4.37
N LEU A 530 5.94 27.32 4.80
CA LEU A 530 5.59 26.03 4.22
C LEU A 530 4.24 25.61 4.78
N CYS A 531 3.23 25.44 3.92
CA CYS A 531 1.84 25.33 4.33
C CYS A 531 1.11 24.18 3.66
N PHE A 532 0.21 23.51 4.38
CA PHE A 532 -0.83 22.65 3.80
C PHE A 532 -2.08 23.48 3.56
N SER A 533 -2.57 23.56 2.33
CA SER A 533 -3.88 24.16 2.05
C SER A 533 -5.02 23.16 2.19
N GLN A 534 -6.23 23.70 2.38
CA GLN A 534 -7.46 22.91 2.51
C GLN A 534 -7.73 21.96 1.32
N ASP A 535 -7.15 22.23 0.15
CA ASP A 535 -7.20 21.39 -1.06
C ASP A 535 -6.15 20.25 -1.08
N GLY A 536 -5.36 20.09 -0.01
CA GLY A 536 -4.34 19.05 0.14
C GLY A 536 -3.00 19.40 -0.51
N LEU A 537 -2.89 20.57 -1.14
CA LEU A 537 -1.65 21.01 -1.78
C LEU A 537 -0.66 21.59 -0.78
N GLN A 538 0.62 21.32 -1.00
CA GLN A 538 1.69 22.01 -0.30
C GLN A 538 1.98 23.35 -0.98
N ARG A 539 2.11 24.42 -0.20
CA ARG A 539 2.33 25.79 -0.69
C ARG A 539 3.46 26.48 0.04
N TYR A 540 4.15 27.36 -0.66
CA TYR A 540 5.17 28.26 -0.10
C TYR A 540 4.64 29.69 -0.15
N VAL A 541 4.30 30.26 1.01
CA VAL A 541 3.48 31.48 1.13
C VAL A 541 4.27 32.58 1.82
N SER A 542 4.34 33.76 1.22
CA SER A 542 4.97 34.94 1.84
C SER A 542 4.18 35.43 3.05
N GLU A 543 4.88 35.96 4.05
CA GLU A 543 4.25 36.48 5.26
C GLU A 543 3.21 37.59 4.99
N ASP A 544 3.43 38.43 3.97
CA ASP A 544 2.46 39.45 3.53
C ASP A 544 1.08 38.88 3.18
N ASN A 545 1.02 37.62 2.75
CA ASN A 545 -0.21 36.94 2.36
C ASN A 545 -0.86 36.13 3.48
N VAL A 546 -0.29 36.15 4.69
CA VAL A 546 -0.84 35.42 5.84
C VAL A 546 -1.82 36.32 6.60
N GLU A 547 -3.06 35.85 6.76
CA GLU A 547 -4.08 36.41 7.65
C GLU A 547 -4.40 35.38 8.75
N PRO A 548 -3.78 35.48 9.95
CA PRO A 548 -3.91 34.48 11.02
C PRO A 548 -5.36 34.21 11.43
N LYS A 549 -5.66 32.95 11.75
CA LYS A 549 -6.96 32.52 12.26
C LYS A 549 -6.78 31.61 13.47
N LEU A 550 -7.72 31.69 14.40
CA LEU A 550 -7.86 30.66 15.43
C LEU A 550 -8.32 29.39 14.72
N ALA A 551 -7.56 28.30 14.89
CA ALA A 551 -7.89 27.03 14.28
C ALA A 551 -9.20 26.49 14.88
N THR A 552 -10.09 26.01 14.02
CA THR A 552 -11.32 25.34 14.41
C THR A 552 -11.32 23.89 13.98
N THR A 553 -12.15 23.05 14.60
CA THR A 553 -12.27 21.64 14.25
C THR A 553 -12.57 21.48 12.76
N GLY A 554 -13.50 22.26 12.21
CA GLY A 554 -13.87 22.20 10.79
C GLY A 554 -12.70 22.51 9.85
N MET A 555 -11.95 23.59 10.12
CA MET A 555 -10.80 23.98 9.29
C MET A 555 -9.71 22.90 9.28
N VAL A 556 -9.39 22.36 10.46
CA VAL A 556 -8.34 21.34 10.60
C VAL A 556 -8.78 20.02 9.97
N THR A 557 -10.05 19.64 10.12
CA THR A 557 -10.60 18.42 9.50
C THR A 557 -10.50 18.48 7.98
N GLU A 558 -10.82 19.62 7.37
CA GLU A 558 -10.71 19.81 5.92
C GLU A 558 -9.27 19.57 5.44
N ILE A 559 -8.28 20.19 6.11
CA ILE A 559 -6.85 20.02 5.78
C ILE A 559 -6.38 18.58 5.98
N ILE A 560 -6.75 17.93 7.09
CA ILE A 560 -6.34 16.55 7.37
C ILE A 560 -6.92 15.59 6.34
N SER A 561 -8.20 15.77 5.98
CA SER A 561 -8.87 14.91 5.01
C SER A 561 -8.26 14.97 3.60
N SER A 562 -7.64 16.09 3.24
CA SER A 562 -6.99 16.30 1.94
C SER A 562 -5.48 16.08 1.95
N THR A 563 -4.84 15.99 3.13
CA THR A 563 -3.38 15.94 3.26
C THR A 563 -2.90 14.61 3.85
N HIS A 564 -2.50 13.67 2.99
CA HIS A 564 -2.09 12.32 3.42
C HIS A 564 -0.86 12.30 4.35
N ASN A 565 0.11 13.20 4.15
CA ASN A 565 1.35 13.27 4.94
C ASN A 565 1.25 14.20 6.17
N PHE A 566 0.06 14.68 6.51
CA PHE A 566 -0.16 15.51 7.70
C PHE A 566 0.34 14.88 9.01
N PRO A 567 0.18 13.56 9.25
CA PRO A 567 0.61 12.91 10.49
C PRO A 567 2.13 12.92 10.72
N ILE A 568 2.95 13.23 9.70
CA ILE A 568 4.39 13.42 9.88
C ILE A 568 4.66 14.67 10.73
N TYR A 569 3.86 15.72 10.53
CA TYR A 569 4.11 17.04 11.10
C TYR A 569 3.35 17.29 12.39
N PHE A 570 2.16 16.71 12.53
CA PHE A 570 1.30 16.90 13.70
C PHE A 570 0.82 15.55 14.21
N SER A 571 1.03 15.31 15.51
CA SER A 571 0.72 14.02 16.14
C SER A 571 -0.66 13.98 16.79
N ASP A 572 -1.19 15.13 17.21
CA ASP A 572 -2.47 15.21 17.91
C ASP A 572 -3.14 16.59 17.76
N ILE A 573 -4.37 16.71 18.24
CA ILE A 573 -5.15 17.93 18.31
C ILE A 573 -5.75 18.08 19.72
N VAL A 574 -5.48 19.22 20.35
CA VAL A 574 -6.02 19.55 21.67
C VAL A 574 -7.22 20.48 21.50
N ALA A 575 -8.35 20.10 22.09
CA ALA A 575 -9.53 20.95 22.17
C ALA A 575 -9.26 22.17 23.06
N MET A 576 -9.71 23.33 22.60
CA MET A 576 -9.70 24.59 23.36
C MET A 576 -11.15 25.04 23.64
N SER A 577 -11.35 26.20 24.26
CA SER A 577 -12.69 26.72 24.54
C SER A 577 -13.48 26.96 23.24
N GLY A 578 -14.68 26.39 23.16
CA GLY A 578 -15.57 26.45 21.99
C GLY A 578 -15.23 25.38 20.94
N ASP A 579 -15.36 25.71 19.65
CA ASP A 579 -14.91 24.87 18.52
C ASP A 579 -13.42 25.05 18.18
N ARG A 580 -12.67 25.73 19.06
CA ARG A 580 -11.26 26.04 18.83
C ARG A 580 -10.41 24.82 19.13
N VAL A 581 -9.36 24.66 18.33
CA VAL A 581 -8.41 23.55 18.49
C VAL A 581 -6.98 24.05 18.39
N LYS A 582 -6.04 23.30 18.96
CA LYS A 582 -4.61 23.50 18.80
C LYS A 582 -3.97 22.24 18.23
N LEU A 583 -3.20 22.40 17.16
CA LEU A 583 -2.38 21.32 16.61
C LEU A 583 -1.18 21.06 17.52
N VAL A 584 -0.91 19.78 17.77
CA VAL A 584 0.26 19.32 18.51
C VAL A 584 1.34 18.90 17.50
N PRO A 585 2.47 19.62 17.43
CA PRO A 585 3.57 19.22 16.56
C PRO A 585 4.12 17.85 16.94
N SER A 586 4.54 17.06 15.95
CA SER A 586 5.23 15.80 16.18
C SER A 586 6.59 16.03 16.85
N PRO A 587 7.21 15.01 17.48
CA PRO A 587 8.55 15.14 18.06
C PRO A 587 9.58 15.64 17.05
N GLU A 588 9.44 15.20 15.79
CA GLU A 588 10.21 15.65 14.65
C GLU A 588 10.13 17.16 14.44
N VAL A 589 8.92 17.72 14.42
CA VAL A 589 8.70 19.15 14.21
C VAL A 589 9.17 19.96 15.42
N LEU A 590 8.96 19.45 16.64
CA LEU A 590 9.48 20.08 17.86
C LEU A 590 11.02 20.15 17.86
N HIS A 591 11.69 19.15 17.29
CA HIS A 591 13.15 19.18 17.16
C HIS A 591 13.61 20.23 16.15
N SER A 592 12.96 20.31 14.97
CA SER A 592 13.31 21.31 13.95
C SER A 592 12.93 22.75 14.34
N TYR A 593 11.88 22.93 15.16
CA TYR A 593 11.35 24.23 15.56
C TYR A 593 11.10 24.31 17.08
N PRO A 594 12.15 24.22 17.92
CA PRO A 594 12.01 24.01 19.37
C PRO A 594 11.39 25.19 20.11
N GLU A 595 11.40 26.39 19.52
CA GLU A 595 10.89 27.62 20.14
C GLU A 595 9.48 27.99 19.66
N ASP A 596 8.93 27.28 18.68
CA ASP A 596 7.62 27.57 18.09
C ASP A 596 6.45 27.33 19.06
N GLU A 597 6.59 26.35 19.96
CA GLU A 597 5.59 26.07 20.98
C GLU A 597 5.44 27.23 21.99
N VAL A 598 6.53 27.96 22.26
CA VAL A 598 6.49 29.18 23.10
C VAL A 598 5.77 30.30 22.34
N ALA A 599 6.11 30.50 21.06
CA ALA A 599 5.46 31.49 20.20
C ALA A 599 3.95 31.23 20.05
N ALA A 600 3.57 29.95 19.88
CA ALA A 600 2.18 29.52 19.81
C ALA A 600 1.40 29.88 21.07
N ARG A 601 1.96 29.57 22.26
CA ARG A 601 1.32 29.89 23.55
C ARG A 601 1.15 31.39 23.75
N HIS A 602 2.16 32.20 23.45
CA HIS A 602 2.06 33.66 23.56
C HIS A 602 0.99 34.25 22.63
N TRP A 603 0.96 33.79 21.38
CA TRP A 603 -0.04 34.27 20.41
C TRP A 603 -1.45 33.86 20.82
N LEU A 604 -1.67 32.61 21.25
CA LEU A 604 -2.97 32.14 21.71
C LEU A 604 -3.44 32.91 22.96
N ALA A 605 -2.56 33.19 23.91
CA ALA A 605 -2.90 33.97 25.10
C ALA A 605 -3.36 35.41 24.75
N ALA A 606 -2.70 36.05 23.77
CA ALA A 606 -3.07 37.38 23.30
C ALA A 606 -4.44 37.42 22.58
N HIS A 607 -4.92 36.29 22.06
CA HIS A 607 -6.15 36.19 21.26
C HIS A 607 -7.25 35.33 21.92
N ALA A 608 -7.05 34.89 23.17
CA ALA A 608 -8.02 34.10 23.93
C ALA A 608 -9.11 34.95 24.59
N SER A 609 -8.87 36.25 24.77
CA SER A 609 -9.71 37.20 25.52
C SER A 609 -10.72 38.00 24.68
N GLY A 610 -10.88 37.64 23.39
CA GLY A 610 -11.71 38.35 22.42
C GLY A 610 -12.87 37.53 21.89
#